data_AF-A0A6N9NLK4-F1
#
_entry.id   AF-A0A6N9NLK4-F1
#
_cell.length_a   1.000
_cell.length_b   1.000
_cell.length_c   1.000
_cell.angle_alpha   90.00
_cell.angle_beta   90.00
_cell.angle_gamma   90.00
#
_symmetry.space_group_name_H-M   'P 1'
#
loop_
_entity.id
_entity.type
_entity.pdbx_description
1 polymer ?
#
loop_
_entity_poly.entity_id
_entity_poly.type
_entity_poly.pdbx_seq_one_letter_code
_entity_poly.pdbx_strand_id
1 'polypeptide(L)'
;MKKIIYTIFSMIAIHSIAQENLVPNPSFEQVEKKIKEAGEIELAYPWTSATLKKVDLYSADAKNKDFGVPENAYGEEKAQDGSNYVGLNIYGYRGRAPKGYLQTELTKELTAGKKYCMKFFVSFSDRSKYATNNIGIYVSNEAVTSTKDGDLNFKPQIMKLKNSPIDKQFDWVPICGLYEAQGGEKFITIGNFMSEENTVTERVRQSREFSGAQKMDGYYYLDNVSVIDMEGQPAESCVCEKIAGGKLETEFKSFSTSEKDKESSKAESKVFVNSDGTTVKPGEKVAAQKKEYSPIYQIVTFEEGSKDIEMEGEVTLDQIVDYLKKNPTKKLKATGHANKSESNADKLSKGRAFAIKKYMDAKGLTGRIVLDSNVEEQSKPENRKVTFEFVD
;
A
#
# COMPACT_ATOMS: atom_id res chain seq x y z
N MET A 1 -5.04 -47.03 -59.66
CA MET A 1 -4.01 -46.10 -59.14
C MET A 1 -4.66 -45.22 -58.08
N LYS A 2 -4.48 -45.52 -56.79
CA LYS A 2 -5.06 -44.75 -55.68
C LYS A 2 -4.11 -43.58 -55.36
N LYS A 3 -4.57 -42.34 -55.55
CA LYS A 3 -3.82 -41.13 -55.18
C LYS A 3 -3.98 -40.90 -53.68
N ILE A 4 -2.90 -41.04 -52.93
CA ILE A 4 -2.82 -40.70 -51.50
C ILE A 4 -2.50 -39.21 -51.42
N ILE A 5 -3.42 -38.43 -50.86
CA ILE A 5 -3.24 -37.00 -50.60
C ILE A 5 -2.62 -36.90 -49.20
N TYR A 6 -1.38 -36.41 -49.12
CA TYR A 6 -0.72 -36.09 -47.86
C TYR A 6 -1.09 -34.65 -47.48
N THR A 7 -2.02 -34.50 -46.54
CA THR A 7 -2.34 -33.20 -45.93
C THR A 7 -1.28 -32.87 -44.89
N ILE A 8 -0.41 -31.91 -45.19
CA ILE A 8 0.57 -31.37 -44.24
C ILE A 8 -0.18 -30.53 -43.22
N PHE A 9 -0.31 -31.04 -42.00
CA PHE A 9 -0.87 -30.32 -40.86
C PHE A 9 0.21 -29.40 -40.27
N SER A 10 0.22 -28.14 -40.69
CA SER A 10 1.09 -27.10 -40.12
C SER A 10 0.64 -26.77 -38.70
N MET A 11 1.35 -27.30 -37.69
CA MET A 11 1.22 -26.84 -36.30
C MET A 11 1.65 -25.38 -36.21
N ILE A 12 0.67 -24.47 -36.13
CA ILE A 12 0.90 -23.08 -35.75
C ILE A 12 1.26 -23.11 -34.27
N ALA A 13 2.56 -22.97 -33.97
CA ALA A 13 3.05 -22.76 -32.61
C ALA A 13 2.56 -21.38 -32.13
N ILE A 14 1.48 -21.38 -31.36
CA ILE A 14 1.03 -20.21 -30.61
C ILE A 14 2.12 -19.94 -29.57
N HIS A 15 3.00 -18.99 -29.85
CA HIS A 15 3.96 -18.49 -28.87
C HIS A 15 3.16 -17.66 -27.87
N SER A 16 2.68 -18.31 -26.80
CA SER A 16 2.24 -17.59 -25.62
C SER A 16 3.45 -16.83 -25.09
N ILE A 17 3.45 -15.50 -25.26
CA ILE A 17 4.43 -14.64 -24.59
C ILE A 17 4.09 -14.71 -23.11
N ALA A 18 4.78 -15.58 -22.38
CA ALA A 18 4.78 -15.50 -20.92
C ALA A 18 5.36 -14.14 -20.56
N GLN A 19 4.60 -13.31 -19.84
CA GLN A 19 5.14 -12.05 -19.36
C GLN A 19 6.27 -12.33 -18.38
N GLU A 20 7.39 -11.65 -18.62
CA GLU A 20 8.60 -11.78 -17.84
C GLU A 20 8.48 -10.94 -16.57
N ASN A 21 8.76 -11.53 -15.42
CA ASN A 21 8.91 -10.78 -14.18
C ASN A 21 10.16 -9.89 -14.30
N LEU A 22 9.99 -8.58 -14.16
CA LEU A 22 11.10 -7.64 -14.27
C LEU A 22 12.01 -7.65 -13.04
N VAL A 23 11.60 -8.29 -11.94
CA VAL A 23 12.40 -8.45 -10.73
C VAL A 23 13.39 -9.60 -10.90
N PRO A 24 14.71 -9.36 -10.82
CA PRO A 24 15.70 -10.42 -10.81
C PRO A 24 15.70 -11.15 -9.46
N ASN A 25 15.98 -12.45 -9.48
CA ASN A 25 16.05 -13.29 -8.28
C ASN A 25 14.84 -13.09 -7.32
N PRO A 26 13.59 -13.22 -7.81
CA PRO A 26 12.39 -12.74 -7.13
C PRO A 26 12.06 -13.46 -5.80
N SER A 27 12.55 -14.69 -5.64
CA SER A 27 12.37 -15.54 -4.45
C SER A 27 13.72 -15.86 -3.78
N PHE A 28 14.78 -15.09 -4.07
CA PHE A 28 16.08 -15.17 -3.41
C PHE A 28 16.79 -16.54 -3.52
N GLU A 29 16.45 -17.35 -4.53
CA GLU A 29 17.00 -18.70 -4.73
C GLU A 29 18.46 -18.69 -5.22
N GLN A 30 18.88 -17.62 -5.88
CA GLN A 30 20.27 -17.47 -6.32
C GLN A 30 21.09 -16.86 -5.18
N VAL A 31 21.83 -17.71 -4.45
CA VAL A 31 22.66 -17.30 -3.31
C VAL A 31 24.12 -17.71 -3.55
N GLU A 32 25.04 -16.75 -3.54
CA GLU A 32 26.45 -17.00 -3.89
C GLU A 32 27.21 -17.84 -2.84
N LYS A 33 26.86 -17.70 -1.57
CA LYS A 33 27.56 -18.34 -0.43
C LYS A 33 26.57 -18.71 0.68
N LYS A 34 26.95 -19.67 1.52
CA LYS A 34 26.16 -20.00 2.70
C LYS A 34 26.13 -18.84 3.70
N ILE A 35 24.93 -18.52 4.16
CA ILE A 35 24.63 -17.50 5.17
C ILE A 35 25.20 -17.92 6.52
N LYS A 36 25.88 -17.01 7.21
CA LYS A 36 26.56 -17.22 8.49
C LYS A 36 26.11 -16.21 9.54
N GLU A 37 25.78 -15.00 9.11
CA GLU A 37 25.54 -13.85 9.99
C GLU A 37 24.30 -13.06 9.53
N ALA A 38 23.85 -12.16 10.40
CA ALA A 38 22.75 -11.25 10.08
C ALA A 38 23.16 -10.27 8.98
N GLY A 39 22.20 -9.81 8.19
CA GLY A 39 22.42 -8.72 7.26
C GLY A 39 23.15 -9.08 5.97
N GLU A 40 23.14 -10.35 5.54
CA GLU A 40 23.87 -10.84 4.36
C GLU A 40 23.03 -10.85 3.06
N ILE A 41 22.09 -9.90 2.89
CA ILE A 41 21.24 -9.83 1.69
C ILE A 41 22.03 -9.74 0.38
N GLU A 42 23.23 -9.14 0.39
CA GLU A 42 24.08 -9.01 -0.79
C GLU A 42 24.57 -10.36 -1.34
N LEU A 43 24.42 -11.47 -0.60
CA LEU A 43 24.65 -12.82 -1.12
C LEU A 43 23.58 -13.26 -2.12
N ALA A 44 22.40 -12.64 -2.10
CA ALA A 44 21.31 -12.87 -3.05
C ALA A 44 21.30 -11.76 -4.11
N TYR A 45 22.33 -11.69 -4.94
CA TYR A 45 22.44 -10.67 -5.99
C TYR A 45 21.19 -10.63 -6.90
N PRO A 46 20.70 -9.44 -7.33
CA PRO A 46 21.22 -8.09 -7.08
C PRO A 46 20.58 -7.36 -5.89
N TRP A 47 20.04 -8.08 -4.92
CA TRP A 47 19.38 -7.46 -3.77
C TRP A 47 20.38 -6.77 -2.84
N THR A 48 19.95 -5.61 -2.31
CA THR A 48 20.76 -4.77 -1.41
C THR A 48 19.89 -4.17 -0.30
N SER A 49 20.54 -3.65 0.73
CA SER A 49 19.90 -2.82 1.75
C SER A 49 20.05 -1.34 1.39
N ALA A 50 18.95 -0.58 1.36
CA ALA A 50 18.99 0.85 1.02
C ALA A 50 19.55 1.74 2.15
N THR A 51 19.67 1.22 3.37
CA THR A 51 20.19 1.92 4.56
C THR A 51 21.32 1.13 5.22
N LEU A 52 21.94 1.70 6.26
CA LEU A 52 22.93 0.96 7.07
C LEU A 52 22.33 -0.21 7.85
N LYS A 53 21.00 -0.24 8.05
CA LYS A 53 20.32 -1.40 8.62
C LYS A 53 20.21 -2.47 7.55
N LYS A 54 21.10 -3.45 7.64
CA LYS A 54 21.15 -4.59 6.75
C LYS A 54 19.92 -5.48 6.89
N VAL A 55 19.44 -5.95 5.74
CA VAL A 55 18.35 -6.91 5.58
C VAL A 55 18.90 -8.32 5.72
N ASP A 56 18.19 -9.17 6.46
CA ASP A 56 18.60 -10.55 6.69
C ASP A 56 18.15 -11.45 5.54
N LEU A 57 19.00 -12.42 5.17
CA LEU A 57 18.68 -13.47 4.21
C LEU A 57 18.53 -14.79 4.98
N TYR A 58 17.55 -15.61 4.60
CA TYR A 58 17.28 -16.92 5.18
C TYR A 58 17.34 -17.98 4.08
N SER A 59 17.89 -19.15 4.40
CA SER A 59 17.99 -20.26 3.44
C SER A 59 17.92 -21.62 4.12
N ALA A 60 17.34 -22.59 3.43
CA ALA A 60 17.40 -24.01 3.83
C ALA A 60 18.84 -24.55 3.92
N ASP A 61 19.81 -23.96 3.20
CA ASP A 61 21.23 -24.33 3.24
C ASP A 61 22.10 -23.35 4.06
N ALA A 62 21.48 -22.54 4.93
CA ALA A 62 22.20 -21.65 5.83
C ALA A 62 23.17 -22.43 6.74
N LYS A 63 24.38 -21.88 6.94
CA LYS A 63 25.38 -22.51 7.82
C LYS A 63 25.03 -22.30 9.29
N ASN A 64 24.44 -21.15 9.62
CA ASN A 64 23.95 -20.83 10.94
C ASN A 64 22.43 -21.04 10.99
N LYS A 65 21.97 -21.82 11.98
CA LYS A 65 20.55 -22.15 12.16
C LYS A 65 19.68 -20.93 12.49
N ASP A 66 20.27 -19.86 13.02
CA ASP A 66 19.56 -18.60 13.27
C ASP A 66 19.03 -17.94 11.97
N PHE A 67 19.51 -18.40 10.80
CA PHE A 67 19.11 -17.94 9.46
C PHE A 67 18.60 -19.11 8.59
N GLY A 68 18.18 -20.20 9.23
CA GLY A 68 17.63 -21.37 8.55
C GLY A 68 16.22 -21.14 7.99
N VAL A 69 15.81 -22.05 7.12
CA VAL A 69 14.40 -22.22 6.72
C VAL A 69 14.00 -23.67 6.99
N PRO A 70 12.86 -23.93 7.66
CA PRO A 70 11.87 -22.95 8.09
C PRO A 70 12.15 -22.30 9.46
N GLU A 71 12.91 -22.96 10.34
CA GLU A 71 13.17 -22.46 11.70
C GLU A 71 14.39 -21.52 11.75
N ASN A 72 14.24 -20.39 12.46
CA ASN A 72 15.27 -19.37 12.59
C ASN A 72 15.15 -18.55 13.90
N ALA A 73 15.99 -17.51 14.06
CA ALA A 73 16.03 -16.70 15.28
C ALA A 73 14.77 -15.85 15.54
N TYR A 74 13.92 -15.65 14.53
CA TYR A 74 12.69 -14.85 14.57
C TYR A 74 11.41 -15.69 14.59
N GLY A 75 11.49 -16.98 14.32
CA GLY A 75 10.33 -17.87 14.33
C GLY A 75 10.51 -19.10 13.45
N GLU A 76 9.40 -19.62 12.95
CA GLU A 76 9.35 -20.67 11.95
C GLU A 76 8.46 -20.21 10.79
N GLU A 77 9.00 -20.20 9.58
CA GLU A 77 8.22 -19.88 8.37
C GLU A 77 8.76 -20.66 7.19
N LYS A 78 7.86 -21.27 6.41
CA LYS A 78 8.24 -21.93 5.15
C LYS A 78 8.33 -20.88 4.05
N ALA A 79 9.28 -21.06 3.13
CA ALA A 79 9.36 -20.18 1.96
C ALA A 79 8.05 -20.17 1.19
N GLN A 80 7.65 -18.99 0.72
CA GLN A 80 6.45 -18.82 -0.09
C GLN A 80 6.67 -19.47 -1.46
N ASP A 81 7.86 -19.27 -2.01
CA ASP A 81 8.36 -19.88 -3.23
C ASP A 81 9.81 -20.36 -3.00
N GLY A 82 10.19 -21.48 -3.60
CA GLY A 82 11.56 -22.00 -3.44
C GLY A 82 11.90 -22.47 -2.03
N SER A 83 13.05 -22.05 -1.51
CA SER A 83 13.66 -22.51 -0.25
C SER A 83 14.29 -21.39 0.58
N ASN A 84 14.27 -20.15 0.07
CA ASN A 84 14.85 -18.98 0.69
C ASN A 84 13.81 -17.87 0.83
N TYR A 85 14.10 -16.90 1.69
CA TYR A 85 13.36 -15.64 1.80
C TYR A 85 14.20 -14.62 2.54
N VAL A 86 13.71 -13.39 2.66
CA VAL A 86 14.39 -12.34 3.43
C VAL A 86 13.59 -11.93 4.64
N GLY A 87 14.24 -11.29 5.60
CA GLY A 87 13.57 -10.71 6.76
C GLY A 87 14.08 -9.31 7.07
N LEU A 88 13.16 -8.45 7.48
CA LEU A 88 13.44 -7.05 7.75
C LEU A 88 12.57 -6.48 8.88
N ASN A 89 13.17 -5.58 9.64
CA ASN A 89 12.47 -4.76 10.62
C ASN A 89 11.62 -3.71 9.89
N ILE A 90 10.31 -3.77 10.04
CA ILE A 90 9.36 -2.77 9.53
C ILE A 90 9.03 -1.72 10.60
N TYR A 91 9.20 -2.09 11.87
CA TYR A 91 8.92 -1.23 13.01
C TYR A 91 9.85 -1.54 14.19
N GLY A 92 10.23 -0.50 14.93
CA GLY A 92 10.97 -0.63 16.18
C GLY A 92 10.38 0.27 17.25
N TYR A 93 9.93 -0.32 18.35
CA TYR A 93 9.29 0.43 19.43
C TYR A 93 10.26 1.45 20.04
N ARG A 94 9.88 2.74 20.05
CA ARG A 94 10.69 3.84 20.58
C ARG A 94 12.07 3.92 19.92
N GLY A 95 12.14 3.68 18.62
CA GLY A 95 13.38 3.70 17.84
C GLY A 95 14.43 2.64 18.24
N ARG A 96 14.06 1.61 19.00
CA ARG A 96 15.01 0.58 19.47
C ARG A 96 15.47 -0.40 18.40
N ALA A 97 14.74 -0.48 17.29
CA ALA A 97 15.09 -1.31 16.15
C ALA A 97 14.93 -0.48 14.87
N PRO A 98 16.03 -0.13 14.18
CA PRO A 98 15.93 0.63 12.94
C PRO A 98 15.20 -0.17 11.87
N LYS A 99 14.46 0.53 11.01
CA LYS A 99 13.78 -0.08 9.86
C LYS A 99 14.78 -0.53 8.79
N GLY A 100 14.51 -1.70 8.22
CA GLY A 100 15.21 -2.23 7.05
C GLY A 100 14.46 -1.88 5.77
N TYR A 101 15.21 -1.74 4.68
CA TYR A 101 14.67 -1.45 3.35
C TYR A 101 15.38 -2.31 2.33
N LEU A 102 14.63 -3.21 1.71
CA LEU A 102 15.11 -4.13 0.69
C LEU A 102 15.04 -3.44 -0.67
N GLN A 103 16.10 -3.47 -1.47
CA GLN A 103 16.14 -2.81 -2.76
C GLN A 103 16.75 -3.70 -3.85
N THR A 104 16.26 -3.56 -5.08
CA THR A 104 16.85 -4.16 -6.27
C THR A 104 16.67 -3.27 -7.51
N GLU A 105 17.54 -3.46 -8.49
CA GLU A 105 17.38 -2.93 -9.85
C GLU A 105 16.53 -3.90 -10.67
N LEU A 106 15.60 -3.36 -11.45
CA LEU A 106 14.78 -4.12 -12.39
C LEU A 106 15.61 -4.50 -13.62
N THR A 107 15.29 -5.63 -14.22
CA THR A 107 15.95 -6.12 -15.45
C THR A 107 15.75 -5.17 -16.64
N LYS A 108 14.69 -4.35 -16.62
CA LYS A 108 14.35 -3.35 -17.63
C LYS A 108 13.74 -2.13 -16.94
N GLU A 109 14.01 -0.94 -17.49
CA GLU A 109 13.35 0.29 -17.06
C GLU A 109 11.85 0.25 -17.42
N LEU A 110 11.03 0.83 -16.56
CA LEU A 110 9.60 0.94 -16.79
C LEU A 110 9.33 1.98 -17.89
N THR A 111 8.46 1.60 -18.83
CA THR A 111 8.05 2.45 -19.95
C THR A 111 6.93 3.39 -19.53
N ALA A 112 7.08 4.69 -19.81
CA ALA A 112 6.08 5.72 -19.53
C ALA A 112 4.68 5.36 -20.06
N GLY A 113 3.65 5.57 -19.23
CA GLY A 113 2.25 5.30 -19.54
C GLY A 113 1.85 3.82 -19.51
N LYS A 114 2.80 2.88 -19.37
CA LYS A 114 2.47 1.46 -19.13
C LYS A 114 2.08 1.23 -17.68
N LYS A 115 1.19 0.25 -17.47
CA LYS A 115 0.78 -0.21 -16.15
C LYS A 115 1.51 -1.49 -15.80
N TYR A 116 2.00 -1.58 -14.57
CA TYR A 116 2.68 -2.74 -14.04
C TYR A 116 1.97 -3.24 -12.80
N CYS A 117 1.77 -4.55 -12.69
CA CYS A 117 1.38 -5.17 -11.44
C CYS A 117 2.61 -5.44 -10.60
N MET A 118 2.67 -4.80 -9.43
CA MET A 118 3.74 -5.04 -8.47
C MET A 118 3.16 -5.83 -7.31
N LYS A 119 3.80 -6.95 -6.97
CA LYS A 119 3.31 -7.87 -5.94
C LYS A 119 4.47 -8.48 -5.15
N PHE A 120 4.27 -8.67 -3.86
CA PHE A 120 5.18 -9.42 -2.99
C PHE A 120 4.36 -10.02 -1.85
N PHE A 121 4.95 -10.95 -1.12
CA PHE A 121 4.31 -11.61 0.01
C PHE A 121 5.04 -11.30 1.29
N VAL A 122 4.29 -11.17 2.38
CA VAL A 122 4.86 -10.97 3.72
C VAL A 122 4.24 -11.91 4.74
N SER A 123 5.03 -12.33 5.71
CA SER A 123 4.58 -13.05 6.90
C SER A 123 5.13 -12.38 8.16
N PHE A 124 4.32 -12.29 9.20
CA PHE A 124 4.70 -11.70 10.48
C PHE A 124 5.48 -12.73 11.32
N SER A 125 6.64 -12.35 11.85
CA SER A 125 7.47 -13.29 12.62
C SER A 125 6.88 -13.66 13.98
N ASP A 126 7.17 -14.87 14.44
CA ASP A 126 6.58 -15.42 15.68
C ASP A 126 7.03 -14.71 16.96
N ARG A 127 8.24 -14.15 16.92
CA ARG A 127 8.90 -13.55 18.08
C ARG A 127 8.76 -12.03 18.15
N SER A 128 8.18 -11.38 17.15
CA SER A 128 7.92 -9.94 17.17
C SER A 128 6.67 -9.57 17.96
N LYS A 129 6.69 -8.38 18.56
CA LYS A 129 5.61 -7.89 19.43
C LYS A 129 4.56 -7.07 18.68
N TYR A 130 4.98 -6.34 17.67
CA TYR A 130 4.18 -5.29 17.05
C TYR A 130 3.94 -5.64 15.57
N ALA A 131 2.76 -6.19 15.27
CA ALA A 131 2.28 -6.21 13.90
C ALA A 131 1.99 -4.79 13.46
N THR A 132 2.35 -4.42 12.24
CA THR A 132 2.30 -3.05 11.73
C THR A 132 1.70 -2.97 10.35
N ASN A 133 1.11 -1.82 10.04
CA ASN A 133 0.75 -1.47 8.68
C ASN A 133 1.91 -0.75 7.97
N ASN A 134 1.61 -0.12 6.83
CA ASN A 134 2.55 0.70 6.06
C ASN A 134 3.71 -0.02 5.35
N ILE A 135 3.58 -1.33 5.12
CA ILE A 135 4.54 -2.06 4.26
C ILE A 135 4.20 -1.76 2.79
N GLY A 136 5.17 -1.27 2.03
CA GLY A 136 4.94 -0.88 0.65
C GLY A 136 6.19 -0.85 -0.23
N ILE A 137 5.98 -0.61 -1.52
CA ILE A 137 7.03 -0.43 -2.54
C ILE A 137 7.14 1.04 -2.90
N TYR A 138 8.37 1.54 -2.87
CA TYR A 138 8.78 2.78 -3.50
C TYR A 138 9.48 2.49 -4.84
N VAL A 139 8.99 3.10 -5.91
CA VAL A 139 9.49 2.97 -7.28
C VAL A 139 10.27 4.22 -7.66
N SER A 140 11.44 4.06 -8.26
CA SER A 140 12.37 5.17 -8.53
C SER A 140 13.30 4.94 -9.73
N ASN A 141 13.85 6.02 -10.29
CA ASN A 141 14.80 6.00 -11.41
C ASN A 141 16.25 5.77 -10.95
N GLU A 142 16.53 6.08 -9.68
CA GLU A 142 17.87 5.96 -9.08
C GLU A 142 17.80 5.10 -7.83
N ALA A 143 18.91 4.42 -7.52
CA ALA A 143 19.03 3.64 -6.30
C ALA A 143 18.89 4.54 -5.07
N VAL A 144 18.05 4.14 -4.12
CA VAL A 144 17.96 4.77 -2.82
C VAL A 144 19.17 4.34 -2.00
N THR A 145 19.95 5.32 -1.54
CA THR A 145 21.07 5.09 -0.64
C THR A 145 21.02 6.07 0.53
N SER A 146 21.07 5.55 1.75
CA SER A 146 21.21 6.34 2.96
C SER A 146 22.42 5.87 3.76
N THR A 147 23.24 6.83 4.18
CA THR A 147 24.36 6.58 5.11
C THR A 147 23.91 6.55 6.57
N LYS A 148 22.59 6.57 6.83
CA LYS A 148 22.00 6.44 8.16
C LYS A 148 21.26 5.12 8.25
N ASP A 149 21.14 4.61 9.47
CA ASP A 149 20.17 3.58 9.80
C ASP A 149 18.78 4.21 10.03
N GLY A 150 17.74 3.38 9.93
CA GLY A 150 16.38 3.82 10.23
C GLY A 150 15.66 4.50 9.06
N ASP A 151 14.81 5.47 9.39
CA ASP A 151 13.69 5.89 8.54
C ASP A 151 14.10 6.52 7.19
N LEU A 152 13.51 6.00 6.12
CA LEU A 152 13.44 6.65 4.82
C LEU A 152 12.07 7.28 4.63
N ASN A 153 12.04 8.55 4.23
CA ASN A 153 10.81 9.33 4.09
C ASN A 153 10.41 9.47 2.61
N PHE A 154 10.13 8.34 1.97
CA PHE A 154 9.59 8.31 0.60
C PHE A 154 8.08 8.06 0.61
N LYS A 155 7.42 8.37 -0.50
CA LYS A 155 6.02 8.02 -0.69
C LYS A 155 5.93 6.69 -1.44
N PRO A 156 5.53 5.58 -0.79
CA PRO A 156 5.33 4.33 -1.51
C PRO A 156 4.17 4.46 -2.50
N GLN A 157 4.32 3.85 -3.66
CA GLN A 157 3.29 3.79 -4.71
C GLN A 157 2.41 2.55 -4.57
N ILE A 158 2.93 1.51 -3.94
CA ILE A 158 2.22 0.25 -3.72
C ILE A 158 2.16 -0.04 -2.23
N MET A 159 0.97 -0.32 -1.72
CA MET A 159 0.72 -0.70 -0.33
C MET A 159 -0.48 -1.64 -0.28
N LYS A 160 -0.66 -2.33 0.84
CA LYS A 160 -1.88 -3.11 1.09
C LYS A 160 -3.10 -2.18 1.01
N LEU A 161 -4.12 -2.60 0.27
CA LEU A 161 -5.29 -1.75 -0.04
C LEU A 161 -5.98 -1.24 1.23
N LYS A 162 -6.30 -2.13 2.18
CA LYS A 162 -6.88 -1.74 3.48
C LYS A 162 -5.88 -1.10 4.45
N ASN A 163 -4.58 -1.17 4.13
CA ASN A 163 -3.46 -0.72 4.97
C ASN A 163 -3.63 -1.04 6.47
N SER A 164 -4.20 -2.21 6.79
CA SER A 164 -4.33 -2.70 8.15
C SER A 164 -3.05 -3.43 8.59
N PRO A 165 -2.74 -3.45 9.90
CA PRO A 165 -1.63 -4.24 10.42
C PRO A 165 -1.69 -5.69 9.95
N ILE A 166 -0.53 -6.25 9.63
CA ILE A 166 -0.41 -7.64 9.17
C ILE A 166 0.15 -8.48 10.31
N ASP A 167 -0.69 -9.33 10.89
CA ASP A 167 -0.40 -10.14 12.09
C ASP A 167 -0.33 -11.65 11.79
N LYS A 168 -0.49 -12.03 10.52
CA LYS A 168 -0.49 -13.44 10.09
C LYS A 168 0.89 -14.06 10.23
N GLN A 169 0.97 -15.05 11.10
CA GLN A 169 2.11 -15.93 11.34
C GLN A 169 1.86 -17.24 10.58
N PHE A 170 2.92 -17.87 10.04
CA PHE A 170 2.84 -19.13 9.28
C PHE A 170 1.97 -19.06 8.01
N ASP A 171 1.64 -17.86 7.54
CA ASP A 171 0.81 -17.64 6.36
C ASP A 171 1.23 -16.36 5.64
N TRP A 172 1.36 -16.46 4.33
CA TRP A 172 1.89 -15.41 3.47
C TRP A 172 0.78 -14.51 2.96
N VAL A 173 0.80 -13.25 3.38
CA VAL A 173 -0.16 -12.23 2.96
C VAL A 173 0.37 -11.51 1.72
N PRO A 174 -0.36 -11.54 0.58
CA PRO A 174 0.06 -10.81 -0.61
C PRO A 174 -0.23 -9.31 -0.47
N ILE A 175 0.76 -8.50 -0.83
CA ILE A 175 0.61 -7.05 -1.04
C ILE A 175 0.82 -6.79 -2.52
N CYS A 176 -0.15 -6.16 -3.18
CA CYS A 176 0.02 -5.74 -4.56
C CYS A 176 -0.76 -4.48 -4.92
N GLY A 177 -0.39 -3.91 -6.05
CA GLY A 177 -1.09 -2.80 -6.67
C GLY A 177 -0.64 -2.57 -8.10
N LEU A 178 -1.47 -1.82 -8.83
CA LEU A 178 -1.15 -1.33 -10.16
C LEU A 178 -0.37 -0.02 -10.05
N TYR A 179 0.73 0.03 -10.79
CA TYR A 179 1.56 1.22 -10.92
C TYR A 179 1.58 1.67 -12.38
N GLU A 180 1.17 2.92 -12.64
CA GLU A 180 1.33 3.55 -13.95
C GLU A 180 2.67 4.30 -13.98
N ALA A 181 3.59 3.83 -14.84
CA ALA A 181 4.95 4.35 -14.89
C ALA A 181 5.00 5.74 -15.55
N GLN A 182 5.86 6.60 -15.02
CA GLN A 182 6.20 7.91 -15.58
C GLN A 182 7.33 7.81 -16.61
N GLY A 183 8.10 6.73 -16.57
CA GLY A 183 9.19 6.43 -17.49
C GLY A 183 10.56 6.55 -16.83
N GLY A 184 11.44 5.58 -17.10
CA GLY A 184 12.82 5.55 -16.61
C GLY A 184 12.97 5.02 -15.19
N GLU A 185 11.87 4.61 -14.54
CA GLU A 185 11.95 3.92 -13.26
C GLU A 185 12.64 2.58 -13.43
N LYS A 186 13.60 2.27 -12.57
CA LYS A 186 14.36 1.00 -12.66
C LYS A 186 14.74 0.41 -11.32
N PHE A 187 14.31 1.02 -10.21
CA PHE A 187 14.52 0.50 -8.87
C PHE A 187 13.20 0.35 -8.13
N ILE A 188 13.12 -0.72 -7.35
CA ILE A 188 12.09 -0.89 -6.32
C ILE A 188 12.76 -0.98 -4.95
N THR A 189 12.18 -0.31 -3.96
CA THR A 189 12.57 -0.40 -2.55
C THR A 189 11.35 -0.80 -1.72
N ILE A 190 11.47 -1.81 -0.87
CA ILE A 190 10.38 -2.35 -0.06
C ILE A 190 10.68 -2.12 1.43
N GLY A 191 9.71 -1.57 2.15
CA GLY A 191 9.82 -1.31 3.59
C GLY A 191 8.65 -0.48 4.12
N ASN A 192 8.84 0.16 5.27
CA ASN A 192 7.89 1.13 5.83
C ASN A 192 8.50 2.53 5.82
N PHE A 193 7.92 3.41 5.00
CA PHE A 193 8.40 4.78 4.79
C PHE A 193 7.69 5.82 5.66
N MET A 194 6.76 5.39 6.51
CA MET A 194 6.03 6.24 7.44
C MET A 194 6.76 6.32 8.77
N SER A 195 6.64 7.45 9.47
CA SER A 195 7.23 7.60 10.81
C SER A 195 6.54 6.69 11.85
N GLU A 196 7.14 6.55 13.03
CA GLU A 196 6.55 5.78 14.15
C GLU A 196 5.15 6.31 14.50
N GLU A 197 4.95 7.63 14.51
CA GLU A 197 3.66 8.27 14.85
C GLU A 197 2.58 8.01 13.80
N ASN A 198 2.98 7.76 12.55
CA ASN A 198 2.07 7.47 11.44
C ASN A 198 1.97 5.96 11.15
N THR A 199 2.54 5.12 12.00
CA THR A 199 2.48 3.66 11.90
C THR A 199 1.51 3.12 12.93
N VAL A 200 0.45 2.46 12.46
CA VAL A 200 -0.51 1.76 13.31
C VAL A 200 0.09 0.40 13.67
N THR A 201 0.04 0.06 14.96
CA THR A 201 0.56 -1.21 15.46
C THR A 201 -0.47 -1.99 16.27
N GLU A 202 -0.48 -3.30 16.11
CA GLU A 202 -1.20 -4.25 16.95
C GLU A 202 -0.22 -5.10 17.78
N ARG A 203 -0.56 -5.32 19.05
CA ARG A 203 0.28 -6.14 19.94
C ARG A 203 -0.07 -7.61 19.80
N VAL A 204 0.84 -8.36 19.21
CA VAL A 204 0.71 -9.82 19.08
C VAL A 204 1.33 -10.50 20.30
N ARG A 205 0.69 -11.56 20.80
CA ARG A 205 1.27 -12.40 21.86
C ARG A 205 2.09 -13.51 21.22
N GLN A 206 3.31 -13.71 21.71
CA GLN A 206 4.15 -14.82 21.30
C GLN A 206 3.41 -16.16 21.50
N SER A 207 3.50 -17.07 20.53
CA SER A 207 2.98 -18.43 20.66
C SER A 207 3.62 -19.12 21.87
N ARG A 208 2.88 -20.04 22.50
CA ARG A 208 3.36 -20.84 23.63
C ARG A 208 4.47 -21.80 23.24
N GLU A 209 4.67 -22.04 21.95
CA GLU A 209 5.71 -22.91 21.40
C GLU A 209 7.10 -22.27 21.49
N PHE A 210 7.18 -20.95 21.60
CA PHE A 210 8.43 -20.23 21.75
C PHE A 210 8.66 -19.80 23.20
N SER A 211 9.90 -19.93 23.66
CA SER A 211 10.35 -19.46 24.98
C SER A 211 11.27 -18.24 24.87
N GLY A 212 11.40 -17.48 25.96
CA GLY A 212 12.26 -16.29 26.02
C GLY A 212 11.49 -14.97 25.87
N ALA A 213 12.25 -13.86 25.87
CA ALA A 213 11.67 -12.53 25.77
C ALA A 213 11.24 -12.21 24.33
N GLN A 214 9.98 -11.80 24.17
CA GLN A 214 9.45 -11.34 22.89
C GLN A 214 10.18 -10.07 22.44
N LYS A 215 10.53 -10.00 21.16
CA LYS A 215 11.25 -8.85 20.58
C LYS A 215 10.30 -7.67 20.43
N MET A 216 10.74 -6.49 20.87
CA MET A 216 9.95 -5.25 20.85
C MET A 216 10.02 -4.55 19.49
N ASP A 217 9.84 -5.30 18.42
CA ASP A 217 9.87 -4.88 17.03
C ASP A 217 8.65 -5.40 16.27
N GLY A 218 8.53 -4.97 15.02
CA GLY A 218 7.71 -5.58 13.98
C GLY A 218 8.60 -6.09 12.87
N TYR A 219 8.94 -7.37 12.93
CA TYR A 219 9.80 -8.04 11.97
C TYR A 219 8.97 -8.96 11.06
N TYR A 220 9.25 -8.88 9.77
CA TYR A 220 8.50 -9.56 8.73
C TYR A 220 9.43 -10.34 7.82
N TYR A 221 8.99 -11.52 7.42
CA TYR A 221 9.56 -12.24 6.29
C TYR A 221 8.93 -11.71 5.00
N LEU A 222 9.71 -11.70 3.92
CA LEU A 222 9.29 -11.23 2.59
C LEU A 222 9.78 -12.19 1.51
N ASP A 223 8.90 -12.53 0.57
CA ASP A 223 9.21 -13.47 -0.51
C ASP A 223 8.39 -13.19 -1.80
N ASN A 224 8.82 -13.82 -2.90
CA ASN A 224 8.17 -13.85 -4.23
C ASN A 224 7.75 -12.46 -4.72
N VAL A 225 8.75 -11.63 -5.02
CA VAL A 225 8.57 -10.26 -5.50
C VAL A 225 8.41 -10.25 -7.02
N SER A 226 7.41 -9.53 -7.52
CA SER A 226 7.15 -9.43 -8.95
C SER A 226 6.76 -8.03 -9.40
N VAL A 227 7.21 -7.68 -10.61
CA VAL A 227 6.82 -6.51 -11.38
C VAL A 227 6.52 -6.99 -12.79
N ILE A 228 5.25 -7.00 -13.18
CA ILE A 228 4.76 -7.59 -14.42
C ILE A 228 4.05 -6.52 -15.25
N ASP A 229 4.44 -6.36 -16.51
CA ASP A 229 3.74 -5.48 -17.46
C ASP A 229 2.29 -5.95 -17.65
N MET A 230 1.31 -5.05 -17.59
CA MET A 230 -0.12 -5.38 -17.71
C MET A 230 -0.65 -5.18 -19.13
N GLU A 231 0.21 -4.98 -20.13
CA GLU A 231 -0.18 -4.90 -21.54
C GLU A 231 -0.99 -6.14 -21.94
N GLY A 232 -2.21 -5.92 -22.45
CA GLY A 232 -3.13 -7.00 -22.83
C GLY A 232 -3.83 -7.70 -21.67
N GLN A 233 -3.61 -7.28 -20.42
CA GLN A 233 -4.25 -7.86 -19.23
C GLN A 233 -5.27 -6.91 -18.58
N PRO A 234 -6.36 -7.46 -18.01
CA PRO A 234 -7.32 -6.67 -17.25
C PRO A 234 -6.68 -6.20 -15.94
N ALA A 235 -6.95 -4.95 -15.54
CA ALA A 235 -6.48 -4.37 -14.28
C ALA A 235 -6.85 -5.23 -13.05
N GLU A 236 -8.01 -5.89 -13.11
CA GLU A 236 -8.54 -6.74 -12.05
C GLU A 236 -7.71 -7.99 -11.78
N SER A 237 -6.80 -8.37 -12.69
CA SER A 237 -5.86 -9.46 -12.46
C SER A 237 -4.75 -9.09 -11.46
N CYS A 238 -4.55 -7.80 -11.20
CA CYS A 238 -3.61 -7.30 -10.19
C CYS A 238 -4.34 -6.85 -8.91
N VAL A 239 -5.10 -7.76 -8.30
CA VAL A 239 -5.86 -7.47 -7.08
C VAL A 239 -5.61 -8.58 -6.04
N CYS A 240 -4.99 -8.21 -4.93
CA CYS A 240 -4.68 -9.13 -3.83
C CYS A 240 -5.81 -9.22 -2.80
N GLU A 241 -6.62 -8.16 -2.69
CA GLU A 241 -7.75 -8.09 -1.77
C GLU A 241 -9.03 -7.83 -2.56
N LYS A 242 -9.98 -8.75 -2.49
CA LYS A 242 -11.31 -8.55 -3.07
C LYS A 242 -12.12 -7.63 -2.15
N ILE A 243 -12.46 -6.43 -2.64
CA ILE A 243 -13.47 -5.58 -2.00
C ILE A 243 -14.84 -6.23 -2.26
N ALA A 244 -15.64 -6.44 -1.23
CA ALA A 244 -17.05 -6.76 -1.41
C ALA A 244 -17.75 -5.54 -2.04
N GLY A 245 -17.98 -5.54 -3.37
CA GLY A 245 -18.71 -4.45 -4.05
C GLY A 245 -18.31 -4.07 -5.47
N GLY A 246 -17.19 -4.53 -6.02
CA GLY A 246 -16.89 -4.44 -7.47
C GLY A 246 -16.26 -3.12 -7.99
N LYS A 247 -15.24 -3.31 -8.86
CA LYS A 247 -14.48 -2.40 -9.75
C LYS A 247 -13.98 -1.04 -9.22
N LEU A 248 -12.65 -0.94 -9.13
CA LEU A 248 -11.88 0.30 -8.99
C LEU A 248 -11.89 1.10 -10.31
N GLU A 249 -12.41 2.34 -10.28
CA GLU A 249 -11.84 3.43 -11.06
C GLU A 249 -10.71 4.06 -10.22
N THR A 250 -9.47 3.94 -10.70
CA THR A 250 -8.30 4.53 -10.05
C THR A 250 -8.12 5.97 -10.51
N GLU A 251 -8.58 6.95 -9.73
CA GLU A 251 -8.06 8.31 -9.83
C GLU A 251 -6.72 8.40 -9.08
N PHE A 252 -5.62 8.53 -9.82
CA PHE A 252 -4.30 8.79 -9.25
C PHE A 252 -4.18 10.26 -8.84
N LYS A 253 -4.23 10.56 -7.52
CA LYS A 253 -3.74 11.85 -7.00
C LYS A 253 -2.29 11.72 -6.53
N SER A 254 -1.38 12.02 -7.44
CA SER A 254 0.05 12.19 -7.16
C SER A 254 0.29 13.45 -6.32
N PHE A 255 0.31 13.31 -4.99
CA PHE A 255 0.95 14.31 -4.12
C PHE A 255 2.46 14.05 -4.08
N SER A 256 3.24 15.03 -4.56
CA SER A 256 4.70 15.11 -4.39
C SER A 256 5.08 16.53 -3.97
N THR A 257 6.10 16.63 -3.13
CA THR A 257 6.74 17.86 -2.65
C THR A 257 8.26 17.70 -2.73
N SER A 258 8.93 18.30 -3.73
CA SER A 258 10.15 19.13 -3.55
C SER A 258 10.92 19.46 -4.86
N GLU A 259 10.84 20.74 -5.24
CA GLU A 259 11.90 21.74 -5.50
C GLU A 259 13.15 21.55 -6.39
N LYS A 260 13.50 20.43 -7.05
CA LYS A 260 14.77 20.39 -7.85
C LYS A 260 14.75 20.19 -9.37
N ASP A 261 13.60 20.03 -10.01
CA ASP A 261 13.53 19.89 -11.48
C ASP A 261 13.07 21.16 -12.21
N LYS A 262 13.33 22.35 -11.63
CA LYS A 262 12.78 23.63 -12.12
C LYS A 262 13.46 24.22 -13.36
N GLU A 263 14.49 23.60 -13.92
CA GLU A 263 15.18 24.16 -15.10
C GLU A 263 15.61 23.08 -16.09
N SER A 264 14.66 22.60 -16.91
CA SER A 264 14.81 22.53 -18.38
C SER A 264 13.85 21.52 -19.01
N SER A 265 12.76 22.02 -19.59
CA SER A 265 12.30 21.62 -20.94
C SER A 265 10.98 22.33 -21.26
N LYS A 266 11.07 23.26 -22.19
CA LYS A 266 9.96 23.97 -22.83
C LYS A 266 9.15 23.01 -23.73
N ALA A 267 7.83 23.23 -23.75
CA ALA A 267 6.85 22.92 -24.81
C ALA A 267 6.71 21.44 -25.22
N GLU A 268 5.52 20.86 -25.31
CA GLU A 268 4.48 21.23 -26.28
C GLU A 268 3.05 21.13 -25.75
N SER A 269 2.20 22.00 -26.29
CA SER A 269 0.78 22.18 -26.02
C SER A 269 -0.10 21.05 -26.54
N LYS A 270 -1.09 20.61 -25.75
CA LYS A 270 -2.29 19.93 -26.28
C LYS A 270 -3.56 20.66 -25.82
N VAL A 271 -4.41 20.94 -26.80
CA VAL A 271 -5.73 21.59 -26.67
C VAL A 271 -6.74 20.54 -26.20
N PHE A 272 -7.56 20.86 -25.19
CA PHE A 272 -8.72 20.04 -24.82
C PHE A 272 -9.96 20.52 -25.58
N VAL A 273 -10.65 19.56 -26.19
CA VAL A 273 -11.90 19.74 -26.95
C VAL A 273 -13.01 19.12 -26.10
N ASN A 274 -14.06 19.89 -25.77
CA ASN A 274 -15.27 19.33 -25.18
C ASN A 274 -16.14 18.67 -26.27
N SER A 275 -17.00 17.75 -25.85
CA SER A 275 -17.86 16.95 -26.74
C SER A 275 -18.86 17.75 -27.60
N ASP A 276 -18.92 19.08 -27.47
CA ASP A 276 -19.78 19.98 -28.25
C ASP A 276 -19.00 21.04 -29.07
N GLY A 277 -17.67 20.96 -29.11
CA GLY A 277 -16.84 21.73 -30.05
C GLY A 277 -16.64 23.22 -29.74
N THR A 278 -16.94 23.70 -28.53
CA THR A 278 -16.67 25.11 -28.16
C THR A 278 -15.44 25.27 -27.27
N THR A 279 -14.68 26.34 -27.49
CA THR A 279 -13.47 26.71 -26.72
C THR A 279 -13.66 28.03 -25.99
N VAL A 280 -13.41 28.09 -24.68
CA VAL A 280 -13.44 29.33 -23.89
C VAL A 280 -12.04 29.63 -23.31
N LYS A 281 -11.59 30.88 -23.46
CA LYS A 281 -10.29 31.38 -22.97
C LYS A 281 -10.32 31.66 -21.46
N PRO A 282 -9.21 31.48 -20.72
CA PRO A 282 -9.13 31.77 -19.28
C PRO A 282 -8.50 33.14 -18.96
N GLY A 283 -9.10 33.84 -17.99
CA GLY A 283 -8.44 34.76 -17.04
C GLY A 283 -9.11 34.48 -15.68
N GLU A 284 -8.47 34.47 -14.52
CA GLU A 284 -7.25 35.10 -14.05
C GLU A 284 -6.75 34.29 -12.83
N LYS A 285 -5.47 34.44 -12.47
CA LYS A 285 -4.77 33.65 -11.45
C LYS A 285 -5.21 34.02 -10.03
N VAL A 286 -5.41 33.02 -9.16
CA VAL A 286 -5.12 33.16 -7.73
C VAL A 286 -4.34 31.91 -7.24
N ALA A 287 -3.26 32.18 -6.53
CA ALA A 287 -2.20 31.26 -6.11
C ALA A 287 -2.66 30.13 -5.18
N ALA A 288 -2.10 28.92 -5.35
CA ALA A 288 -2.37 27.77 -4.47
C ALA A 288 -1.24 27.60 -3.43
N GLN A 289 -1.61 27.72 -2.15
CA GLN A 289 -0.78 27.48 -0.96
C GLN A 289 -0.76 25.98 -0.58
N LYS A 290 0.31 25.54 0.12
CA LYS A 290 0.49 24.19 0.69
C LYS A 290 -0.78 23.73 1.44
N LYS A 291 -1.37 22.59 1.09
CA LYS A 291 -2.55 22.09 1.80
C LYS A 291 -2.15 21.23 3.00
N GLU A 292 -2.25 21.86 4.15
CA GLU A 292 -2.30 21.29 5.49
C GLU A 292 -3.43 20.24 5.61
N TYR A 293 -3.30 19.30 6.56
CA TYR A 293 -4.35 18.32 6.85
C TYR A 293 -5.71 19.03 7.05
N SER A 294 -6.77 18.49 6.45
CA SER A 294 -8.10 19.06 6.56
C SER A 294 -9.18 17.99 6.72
N PRO A 295 -10.04 18.08 7.75
CA PRO A 295 -11.16 17.16 7.97
C PRO A 295 -12.12 17.04 6.78
N ILE A 296 -12.25 18.07 5.95
CA ILE A 296 -13.20 18.08 4.82
C ILE A 296 -12.81 17.12 3.68
N TYR A 297 -11.59 16.59 3.71
CA TYR A 297 -11.13 15.57 2.76
C TYR A 297 -11.27 14.15 3.30
N GLN A 298 -11.75 14.00 4.53
CA GLN A 298 -11.98 12.71 5.17
C GLN A 298 -13.41 12.22 4.94
N ILE A 299 -13.59 10.91 4.98
CA ILE A 299 -14.90 10.26 4.91
C ILE A 299 -14.99 9.14 5.96
N VAL A 300 -16.19 8.87 6.46
CA VAL A 300 -16.47 7.70 7.31
C VAL A 300 -17.49 6.83 6.60
N THR A 301 -17.13 5.58 6.28
CA THR A 301 -17.99 4.63 5.57
C THR A 301 -18.82 3.78 6.51
N PHE A 302 -19.94 3.25 6.00
CA PHE A 302 -20.88 2.43 6.76
C PHE A 302 -21.33 1.20 5.96
N GLU A 303 -21.59 0.12 6.69
CA GLU A 303 -22.27 -1.05 6.16
C GLU A 303 -23.72 -0.76 5.78
N GLU A 304 -24.26 -1.59 4.89
CA GLU A 304 -25.63 -1.46 4.41
C GLU A 304 -26.63 -1.57 5.56
N GLY A 305 -27.55 -0.60 5.65
CA GLY A 305 -28.55 -0.56 6.73
C GLY A 305 -27.98 -0.24 8.11
N SER A 306 -26.67 0.01 8.23
CA SER A 306 -26.01 0.31 9.50
C SER A 306 -25.74 1.80 9.71
N LYS A 307 -25.74 2.19 10.98
CA LYS A 307 -25.29 3.50 11.51
C LYS A 307 -24.12 3.36 12.48
N ASP A 308 -23.63 2.13 12.67
CA ASP A 308 -22.56 1.85 13.61
C ASP A 308 -21.22 2.20 12.96
N ILE A 309 -20.37 2.87 13.73
CA ILE A 309 -19.05 3.28 13.27
C ILE A 309 -18.11 2.09 13.48
N GLU A 310 -17.50 1.63 12.40
CA GLU A 310 -16.48 0.59 12.46
C GLU A 310 -15.12 1.16 12.86
N MET A 311 -14.18 0.28 13.22
CA MET A 311 -12.86 0.65 13.73
C MET A 311 -12.11 1.64 12.81
N GLU A 312 -12.19 1.47 11.49
CA GLU A 312 -11.59 2.39 10.51
C GLU A 312 -12.21 3.80 10.59
N GLY A 313 -13.53 3.86 10.74
CA GLY A 313 -14.25 5.11 10.96
C GLY A 313 -13.83 5.79 12.26
N GLU A 314 -13.58 5.03 13.33
CA GLU A 314 -13.08 5.59 14.60
C GLU A 314 -11.68 6.21 14.44
N VAL A 315 -10.78 5.57 13.68
CA VAL A 315 -9.43 6.10 13.41
C VAL A 315 -9.52 7.44 12.68
N THR A 316 -10.33 7.52 11.62
CA THR A 316 -10.55 8.77 10.88
C THR A 316 -11.14 9.86 11.79
N LEU A 317 -12.09 9.49 12.64
CA LEU A 317 -12.69 10.43 13.58
C LEU A 317 -11.71 10.94 14.63
N ASP A 318 -10.80 10.09 15.13
CA ASP A 318 -9.76 10.51 16.05
C ASP A 318 -8.79 11.53 15.42
N GLN A 319 -8.46 11.40 14.14
CA GLN A 319 -7.67 12.42 13.42
C GLN A 319 -8.44 13.75 13.30
N ILE A 320 -9.75 13.71 13.05
CA ILE A 320 -10.59 14.91 13.03
C ILE A 320 -10.69 15.53 14.42
N VAL A 321 -10.78 14.71 15.48
CA VAL A 321 -10.77 15.17 16.88
C VAL A 321 -9.47 15.94 17.17
N ASP A 322 -8.32 15.38 16.80
CA ASP A 322 -7.02 16.03 17.02
C ASP A 322 -6.92 17.36 16.30
N TYR A 323 -7.40 17.43 15.06
CA TYR A 323 -7.46 18.70 14.33
C TYR A 323 -8.38 19.72 15.01
N LEU A 324 -9.58 19.33 15.42
CA LEU A 324 -10.54 20.26 16.06
C LEU A 324 -10.09 20.72 17.45
N LYS A 325 -9.33 19.89 18.17
CA LYS A 325 -8.65 20.28 19.42
C LYS A 325 -7.55 21.31 19.18
N LYS A 326 -6.75 21.13 18.11
CA LYS A 326 -5.73 22.11 17.68
C LYS A 326 -6.35 23.39 17.08
N ASN A 327 -7.60 23.33 16.64
CA ASN A 327 -8.33 24.45 16.04
C ASN A 327 -9.64 24.75 16.78
N PRO A 328 -9.61 25.38 17.98
CA PRO A 328 -10.76 25.47 18.88
C PRO A 328 -11.97 26.25 18.35
N THR A 329 -11.80 27.09 17.33
CA THR A 329 -12.87 27.90 16.75
C THR A 329 -13.57 27.21 15.58
N LYS A 330 -13.00 26.15 15.01
CA LYS A 330 -13.55 25.51 13.81
C LYS A 330 -14.72 24.59 14.12
N LYS A 331 -15.80 24.66 13.36
CA LYS A 331 -16.90 23.70 13.41
C LYS A 331 -17.00 22.95 12.09
N LEU A 332 -17.57 21.75 12.14
CA LEU A 332 -17.82 20.95 10.96
C LEU A 332 -19.31 20.67 10.82
N LYS A 333 -19.82 20.67 9.60
CA LYS A 333 -21.06 20.03 9.23
C LYS A 333 -20.74 18.61 8.78
N ALA A 334 -21.39 17.63 9.39
CA ALA A 334 -21.31 16.22 9.03
C ALA A 334 -22.56 15.85 8.23
N THR A 335 -22.41 15.56 6.95
CA THR A 335 -23.51 15.13 6.07
C THR A 335 -23.51 13.63 5.96
N GLY A 336 -24.53 12.97 6.50
CA GLY A 336 -24.71 11.53 6.33
C GLY A 336 -25.38 11.21 5.01
N HIS A 337 -24.88 10.22 4.31
CA HIS A 337 -25.39 9.75 3.03
C HIS A 337 -25.94 8.33 3.17
N ALA A 338 -27.05 8.05 2.50
CA ALA A 338 -27.60 6.71 2.36
C ALA A 338 -28.13 6.51 0.95
N ASN A 339 -28.07 5.28 0.45
CA ASN A 339 -28.69 4.94 -0.82
C ASN A 339 -30.20 4.92 -0.68
N LYS A 340 -30.93 5.39 -1.69
CA LYS A 340 -32.39 5.27 -1.75
C LYS A 340 -32.92 3.84 -1.65
N SER A 341 -32.09 2.86 -2.05
CA SER A 341 -32.41 1.44 -1.91
C SER A 341 -32.35 0.95 -0.46
N GLU A 342 -31.69 1.66 0.46
CA GLU A 342 -31.61 1.27 1.86
C GLU A 342 -32.95 1.54 2.57
N SER A 343 -33.37 0.58 3.38
CA SER A 343 -34.61 0.70 4.16
C SER A 343 -34.55 1.93 5.06
N ASN A 344 -35.54 2.81 4.93
CA ASN A 344 -35.60 4.10 5.64
C ASN A 344 -34.36 4.99 5.43
N ALA A 345 -33.88 5.10 4.19
CA ALA A 345 -32.68 5.86 3.83
C ALA A 345 -32.58 7.26 4.49
N ASP A 346 -33.67 8.02 4.58
CA ASP A 346 -33.70 9.34 5.26
C ASP A 346 -33.35 9.24 6.76
N LYS A 347 -33.88 8.23 7.46
CA LYS A 347 -33.55 7.98 8.87
C LYS A 347 -32.12 7.48 9.02
N LEU A 348 -31.66 6.69 8.06
CA LEU A 348 -30.33 6.09 8.07
C LEU A 348 -29.23 7.14 7.84
N SER A 349 -29.41 8.02 6.86
CA SER A 349 -28.49 9.14 6.58
C SER A 349 -28.38 10.08 7.78
N LYS A 350 -29.50 10.46 8.40
CA LYS A 350 -29.53 11.21 9.67
C LYS A 350 -28.86 10.45 10.80
N GLY A 351 -29.08 9.14 10.90
CA GLY A 351 -28.50 8.27 11.92
C GLY A 351 -26.97 8.20 11.84
N ARG A 352 -26.42 8.11 10.63
CA ARG A 352 -24.97 8.10 10.38
C ARG A 352 -24.32 9.42 10.80
N ALA A 353 -24.88 10.56 10.38
CA ALA A 353 -24.41 11.88 10.81
C ALA A 353 -24.48 12.03 12.35
N PHE A 354 -25.57 11.56 12.96
CA PHE A 354 -25.74 11.60 14.41
C PHE A 354 -24.71 10.73 15.16
N ALA A 355 -24.34 9.57 14.60
CA ALA A 355 -23.29 8.73 15.16
C ALA A 355 -21.95 9.49 15.26
N ILE A 356 -21.60 10.25 14.22
CA ILE A 356 -20.39 11.09 14.24
C ILE A 356 -20.48 12.15 15.33
N LYS A 357 -21.60 12.86 15.44
CA LYS A 357 -21.80 13.84 16.52
C LYS A 357 -21.65 13.20 17.91
N LYS A 358 -22.24 12.02 18.13
CA LYS A 358 -22.12 11.29 19.41
C LYS A 358 -20.67 10.95 19.72
N TYR A 359 -19.90 10.50 18.72
CA TYR A 359 -18.48 10.22 18.87
C TYR A 359 -17.69 11.47 19.27
N MET A 360 -17.93 12.60 18.58
CA MET A 360 -17.25 13.87 18.85
C MET A 360 -17.62 14.45 20.23
N ASP A 361 -18.89 14.39 20.62
CA ASP A 361 -19.35 14.81 21.95
C ASP A 361 -18.65 14.00 23.05
N ALA A 362 -18.49 12.69 22.87
CA ALA A 362 -17.78 11.81 23.81
C ALA A 362 -16.28 12.14 23.93
N LYS A 363 -15.68 12.76 22.90
CA LYS A 363 -14.27 13.20 22.88
C LYS A 363 -14.11 14.65 23.37
N GLY A 364 -15.16 15.26 23.91
CA GLY A 364 -15.15 16.60 24.50
C GLY A 364 -15.34 17.73 23.49
N LEU A 365 -15.84 17.44 22.28
CA LEU A 365 -16.08 18.42 21.22
C LEU A 365 -17.58 18.78 21.09
N THR A 366 -18.28 18.78 22.22
CA THR A 366 -19.73 19.06 22.26
C THR A 366 -20.08 20.38 21.57
N GLY A 367 -21.03 20.34 20.63
CA GLY A 367 -21.49 21.51 19.89
C GLY A 367 -20.59 21.94 18.73
N ARG A 368 -19.56 21.15 18.38
CA ARG A 368 -18.64 21.41 17.26
C ARG A 368 -19.07 20.77 15.94
N ILE A 369 -20.11 19.92 15.96
CA ILE A 369 -20.66 19.23 14.80
C ILE A 369 -22.10 19.66 14.54
N VAL A 370 -22.36 20.17 13.33
CA VAL A 370 -23.69 20.43 12.77
C VAL A 370 -24.10 19.21 11.94
N LEU A 371 -25.35 18.79 12.04
CA LEU A 371 -25.85 17.61 11.34
C LEU A 371 -26.54 17.99 10.03
N ASP A 372 -26.27 17.21 8.99
CA ASP A 372 -26.94 17.28 7.71
C ASP A 372 -27.13 15.86 7.15
N SER A 373 -27.99 15.69 6.16
CA SER A 373 -28.28 14.38 5.58
C SER A 373 -28.69 14.46 4.12
N ASN A 374 -28.19 13.54 3.31
CA ASN A 374 -28.59 13.37 1.92
C ASN A 374 -28.98 11.92 1.63
N VAL A 375 -29.93 11.72 0.72
CA VAL A 375 -30.29 10.40 0.18
C VAL A 375 -29.89 10.37 -1.29
N GLU A 376 -29.02 9.44 -1.63
CA GLU A 376 -28.49 9.30 -2.99
C GLU A 376 -29.43 8.43 -3.82
N GLU A 377 -29.85 8.95 -4.98
CA GLU A 377 -30.78 8.27 -5.89
C GLU A 377 -30.16 7.00 -6.50
N GLN A 378 -28.85 7.00 -6.73
CA GLN A 378 -28.12 5.83 -7.23
C GLN A 378 -27.75 4.91 -6.07
N SER A 379 -28.05 3.61 -6.20
CA SER A 379 -27.63 2.61 -5.22
C SER A 379 -26.20 2.16 -5.49
N LYS A 380 -25.24 2.73 -4.75
CA LYS A 380 -23.82 2.36 -4.86
C LYS A 380 -23.15 2.27 -3.48
N PRO A 381 -22.19 1.34 -3.27
CA PRO A 381 -21.52 1.18 -1.97
C PRO A 381 -20.90 2.47 -1.41
N GLU A 382 -20.31 3.31 -2.26
CA GLU A 382 -19.63 4.56 -1.89
C GLU A 382 -20.54 5.68 -1.37
N ASN A 383 -21.86 5.51 -1.48
CA ASN A 383 -22.85 6.46 -0.99
C ASN A 383 -23.20 6.20 0.48
N ARG A 384 -22.73 5.10 1.07
CA ARG A 384 -22.91 4.80 2.50
C ARG A 384 -21.78 5.42 3.30
N LYS A 385 -21.85 6.73 3.50
CA LYS A 385 -20.76 7.50 4.12
C LYS A 385 -21.24 8.71 4.90
N VAL A 386 -20.32 9.32 5.64
CA VAL A 386 -20.42 10.70 6.13
C VAL A 386 -19.29 11.52 5.53
N THR A 387 -19.63 12.72 5.04
CA THR A 387 -18.69 13.73 4.54
C THR A 387 -18.68 14.94 5.48
N PHE A 388 -17.63 15.78 5.38
CA PHE A 388 -17.44 16.93 6.26
C PHE A 388 -17.23 18.24 5.48
N GLU A 389 -17.81 19.31 5.99
CA GLU A 389 -17.59 20.68 5.49
C GLU A 389 -17.32 21.61 6.67
N PHE A 390 -16.48 22.63 6.49
CA PHE A 390 -16.35 23.68 7.50
C PHE A 390 -17.61 24.53 7.53
N VAL A 391 -18.02 24.91 8.73
CA VAL A 391 -19.09 25.88 8.96
C VAL A 391 -18.63 26.91 9.97
N ASP A 392 -19.18 28.11 9.81
CA ASP A 392 -18.86 29.28 10.66
C ASP A 392 -19.50 29.21 12.05
#